data_AF-A0A3B0VCX4-F1
#
_entry.id   AF-A0A3B0VCX4-F1
#
_cell.length_a   1.000
_cell.length_b   1.000
_cell.length_c   1.000
_cell.angle_alpha   90.00
_cell.angle_beta   90.00
_cell.angle_gamma   90.00
#
_symmetry.space_group_name_H-M   'P 1'
#
loop_
_entity.id
_entity.type
_entity.pdbx_description
1 polymer ?
#
loop_
_entity_poly.entity_id
_entity_poly.type
_entity_poly.pdbx_seq_one_letter_code
_entity_poly.pdbx_strand_id
1 'polypeptide(L)'
;MIFSPNWIIVGGTGRNIGKTTLVEKLVGKFGSRVPLTAIKISNIKPESRSFHGHNVEQFSEKILLQKELRTDGNKDSMRLLKAGAETSWFIQTEDVFLPETFPEIQAVLKESQWVVCESNSLRRLVKPGLFIMVEGKNNTSAKKDIPGLLQLADVVVEALQWEQFDMLVERIEIREGRFILLR
;
A
#
# COMPACT_ATOMS: atom_id res chain seq x y z
N MET A 1 -9.78 -4.29 -15.01
CA MET A 1 -8.56 -4.20 -14.19
C MET A 1 -7.62 -3.22 -14.87
N ILE A 2 -7.15 -2.22 -14.13
CA ILE A 2 -6.28 -1.15 -14.61
C ILE A 2 -4.83 -1.61 -14.47
N PHE A 3 -4.02 -1.37 -15.50
CA PHE A 3 -2.62 -1.74 -15.48
C PHE A 3 -1.76 -0.53 -15.11
N SER A 4 -0.98 -0.66 -14.03
CA SER A 4 -0.18 0.42 -13.45
C SER A 4 1.25 -0.09 -13.17
N PRO A 5 2.12 -0.16 -14.20
CA PRO A 5 3.46 -0.75 -14.08
C PRO A 5 4.41 0.03 -13.16
N ASN A 6 4.09 1.29 -12.90
CA ASN A 6 4.77 2.22 -11.99
C ASN A 6 4.28 2.09 -10.53
N TRP A 7 3.50 1.05 -10.20
CA TRP A 7 3.01 0.78 -8.86
C TRP A 7 3.65 -0.48 -8.29
N ILE A 8 3.94 -0.46 -6.99
CA ILE A 8 4.09 -1.65 -6.15
C ILE A 8 2.88 -1.74 -5.23
N ILE A 9 2.24 -2.90 -5.18
CA ILE A 9 1.21 -3.18 -4.17
C ILE A 9 1.77 -4.24 -3.21
N VAL A 10 1.72 -3.95 -1.92
CA VAL A 10 2.09 -4.87 -0.84
C VAL A 10 0.82 -5.33 -0.13
N GLY A 11 0.48 -6.60 -0.32
CA GLY A 11 -0.57 -7.30 0.40
C GLY A 11 -0.01 -8.17 1.52
N GLY A 12 -0.90 -8.91 2.19
CA GLY A 12 -0.47 -9.99 3.06
C GLY A 12 -1.60 -10.71 3.77
N THR A 13 -1.27 -11.85 4.36
CA THR A 13 -2.24 -12.82 4.89
C THR A 13 -2.79 -12.51 6.28
N GLY A 14 -2.33 -11.41 6.88
CA GLY A 14 -2.67 -11.03 8.26
C GLY A 14 -2.41 -9.57 8.61
N ARG A 15 -2.69 -9.23 9.87
CA ARG A 15 -2.38 -7.94 10.50
C ARG A 15 -1.05 -8.06 11.26
N ASN A 16 -0.32 -6.95 11.41
CA ASN A 16 0.93 -6.89 12.19
C ASN A 16 2.02 -7.90 11.76
N ILE A 17 2.03 -8.29 10.48
CA ILE A 17 2.98 -9.24 9.89
C ILE A 17 4.16 -8.57 9.16
N GLY A 18 4.30 -7.24 9.28
CA GLY A 18 5.42 -6.50 8.66
C GLY A 18 5.13 -5.83 7.32
N LYS A 19 3.90 -5.87 6.78
CA LYS A 19 3.55 -5.20 5.51
C LYS A 19 3.98 -3.73 5.47
N THR A 20 3.60 -2.95 6.48
CA THR A 20 3.97 -1.53 6.55
C THR A 20 5.48 -1.35 6.60
N THR A 21 6.21 -2.22 7.31
CA THR A 21 7.68 -2.19 7.35
C THR A 21 8.30 -2.47 5.99
N LEU A 22 7.76 -3.41 5.21
CA LEU A 22 8.21 -3.62 3.83
C LEU A 22 7.94 -2.38 2.96
N VAL A 23 6.76 -1.76 3.11
CA VAL A 23 6.42 -0.52 2.39
C VAL A 23 7.38 0.61 2.79
N GLU A 24 7.71 0.78 4.07
CA GLU A 24 8.71 1.77 4.52
C GLU A 24 10.07 1.55 3.87
N LYS A 25 10.55 0.30 3.80
CA LYS A 25 11.84 -0.02 3.15
C LYS A 25 11.82 0.31 1.65
N LEU A 26 10.73 -0.02 0.95
CA LEU A 26 10.53 0.33 -0.45
C LEU A 26 10.51 1.86 -0.65
N VAL A 27 9.77 2.56 0.20
CA VAL A 27 9.69 4.02 0.19
C VAL A 27 11.07 4.64 0.46
N GLY A 28 11.81 4.12 1.44
CA GLY A 28 13.17 4.57 1.72
C GLY A 28 14.13 4.38 0.55
N LYS A 29 14.01 3.28 -0.20
CA LYS A 29 14.85 3.04 -1.39
C LYS A 29 14.52 3.99 -2.54
N PHE A 30 13.24 4.20 -2.84
CA PHE A 30 12.83 4.89 -4.07
C PHE A 30 12.46 6.36 -3.88
N GLY A 31 12.03 6.76 -2.69
CA GLY A 31 11.59 8.12 -2.41
C GLY A 31 12.68 9.18 -2.58
N SER A 32 13.95 8.81 -2.42
CA SER A 32 15.09 9.69 -2.70
C SER A 32 15.48 9.74 -4.19
N ARG A 33 14.85 8.93 -5.06
CA ARG A 33 15.21 8.77 -6.48
C ARG A 33 14.12 9.28 -7.43
N VAL A 34 12.85 9.16 -7.04
CA VAL A 34 11.69 9.52 -7.85
C VAL A 34 10.60 10.15 -6.98
N PRO A 35 9.70 10.98 -7.55
CA PRO A 35 8.53 11.50 -6.84
C PRO A 35 7.58 10.34 -6.52
N LEU A 36 7.68 9.85 -5.27
CA LEU A 36 7.02 8.64 -4.80
C LEU A 36 5.84 8.97 -3.88
N THR A 37 4.66 8.50 -4.25
CA THR A 37 3.47 8.55 -3.41
C THR A 37 3.30 7.23 -2.65
N ALA A 38 3.18 7.31 -1.33
CA ALA A 38 2.97 6.14 -0.49
C ALA A 38 1.52 6.08 0.02
N ILE A 39 0.84 4.94 -0.15
CA ILE A 39 -0.59 4.81 0.14
C ILE A 39 -0.82 3.66 1.10
N LYS A 40 -1.67 3.87 2.09
CA LYS A 40 -2.25 2.78 2.87
C LYS A 40 -3.76 2.75 2.69
N ILE A 41 -4.28 1.63 2.18
CA ILE A 41 -5.73 1.39 2.07
C ILE A 41 -6.12 0.36 3.12
N SER A 42 -7.11 0.68 3.94
CA SER A 42 -7.65 -0.25 4.94
C SER A 42 -9.17 -0.19 5.04
N ASN A 43 -9.80 -1.28 5.46
CA ASN A 43 -11.24 -1.28 5.67
C ASN A 43 -11.64 -0.28 6.77
N ILE A 44 -12.85 0.26 6.63
CA ILE A 44 -13.45 1.13 7.64
C ILE A 44 -13.61 0.32 8.93
N LYS A 45 -13.19 0.87 10.07
CA LYS A 45 -13.54 0.27 11.37
C LYS A 45 -14.84 0.91 11.86
N PRO A 46 -15.77 0.16 12.48
CA PRO A 46 -16.97 0.74 13.08
C PRO A 46 -16.64 1.89 14.05
N GLU A 47 -15.51 1.76 14.74
CA GLU A 47 -14.98 2.69 15.75
C GLU A 47 -14.33 3.95 15.15
N SER A 48 -14.00 3.93 13.85
CA SER A 48 -13.37 5.08 13.18
C SER A 48 -14.40 6.10 12.66
N ARG A 49 -15.69 6.00 13.00
CA ARG A 49 -16.68 7.04 12.63
C ARG A 49 -16.51 8.36 13.39
N SER A 50 -15.64 8.39 14.40
CA SER A 50 -15.26 9.59 15.16
C SER A 50 -13.88 10.06 14.72
N PHE A 51 -13.78 10.87 13.67
CA PHE A 51 -12.50 11.41 13.22
C PHE A 51 -12.09 12.63 14.05
N HIS A 52 -10.97 12.50 14.77
CA HIS A 52 -10.16 13.62 15.28
C HIS A 52 -8.85 13.70 14.47
N GLY A 53 -8.95 13.56 13.14
CA GLY A 53 -7.83 13.67 12.22
C GLY A 53 -7.74 15.07 11.62
N HIS A 54 -6.54 15.61 11.49
CA HIS A 54 -6.29 16.81 10.68
C HIS A 54 -6.32 16.45 9.18
N ASN A 55 -6.87 17.34 8.35
CA ASN A 55 -6.84 17.32 6.87
C ASN A 55 -7.53 16.12 6.19
N VAL A 56 -8.82 15.98 6.47
CA VAL A 56 -9.73 15.14 5.67
C VAL A 56 -10.00 15.85 4.35
N GLU A 57 -9.53 15.30 3.22
CA GLU A 57 -9.78 15.89 1.90
C GLU A 57 -11.18 15.53 1.39
N GLN A 58 -11.63 14.30 1.66
CA GLN A 58 -12.96 13.83 1.29
C GLN A 58 -13.45 12.80 2.32
N PHE A 59 -14.71 12.93 2.69
CA PHE A 59 -15.38 12.01 3.61
C PHE A 59 -16.81 11.76 3.14
N SER A 60 -17.13 10.48 2.96
CA SER A 60 -18.48 9.98 2.77
C SER A 60 -18.69 8.73 3.63
N GLU A 61 -19.90 8.17 3.65
CA GLU A 61 -20.17 6.90 4.31
C GLU A 61 -19.35 5.72 3.74
N LYS A 62 -18.80 5.89 2.52
CA LYS A 62 -18.14 4.84 1.74
C LYS A 62 -16.63 4.95 1.71
N ILE A 63 -16.09 6.17 1.81
CA ILE A 63 -14.64 6.41 1.73
C ILE A 63 -14.19 7.61 2.56
N LEU A 64 -13.00 7.46 3.13
CA LEU A 64 -12.20 8.52 3.71
C LEU A 64 -10.89 8.64 2.91
N LEU A 65 -10.55 9.86 2.52
CA LEU A 65 -9.26 10.22 1.95
C LEU A 65 -8.56 11.21 2.88
N GLN A 66 -7.39 10.84 3.40
CA GLN A 66 -6.60 11.69 4.28
C GLN A 66 -5.16 11.80 3.76
N LYS A 67 -4.75 13.02 3.45
CA LYS A 67 -3.35 13.33 3.11
C LYS A 67 -2.55 13.56 4.38
N GLU A 68 -1.39 12.92 4.48
CA GLU A 68 -0.49 13.09 5.60
C GLU A 68 0.44 14.29 5.39
N LEU A 69 0.54 15.15 6.40
CA LEU A 69 1.41 16.33 6.38
C LEU A 69 2.48 16.31 7.48
N ARG A 70 2.45 15.29 8.35
CA ARG A 70 3.28 15.25 9.56
C ARG A 70 4.16 14.02 9.60
N THR A 71 5.37 14.19 10.14
CA THR A 71 6.38 13.14 10.28
C THR A 71 6.74 12.83 11.75
N ASP A 72 6.07 13.49 12.70
CA ASP A 72 6.38 13.44 14.13
C ASP A 72 5.54 12.43 14.93
N GLY A 73 4.62 11.72 14.28
CA GLY A 73 3.80 10.68 14.91
C GLY A 73 4.09 9.26 14.42
N ASN A 74 3.34 8.30 14.98
CA ASN A 74 3.54 6.86 14.75
C ASN A 74 2.50 6.22 13.83
N LYS A 75 1.59 7.01 13.22
CA LYS A 75 0.63 6.46 12.24
C LYS A 75 1.39 5.97 11.02
N ASP A 76 0.88 4.92 10.37
CA ASP A 76 1.58 4.33 9.23
C ASP A 76 1.81 5.34 8.10
N SER A 77 0.84 6.20 7.77
CA SER A 77 1.02 7.28 6.79
C SER A 77 2.14 8.27 7.18
N MET A 78 2.26 8.63 8.46
CA MET A 78 3.33 9.50 8.97
C MET A 78 4.69 8.82 8.83
N ARG A 79 4.74 7.53 9.13
CA ARG A 79 5.95 6.72 8.98
C ARG A 79 6.39 6.62 7.53
N LEU A 80 5.45 6.50 6.59
CA LEU A 80 5.73 6.49 5.15
C LEU A 80 6.25 7.85 4.66
N LEU A 81 5.67 8.96 5.11
CA LEU A 81 6.19 10.29 4.80
C LEU A 81 7.61 10.48 5.36
N LYS A 82 7.84 10.05 6.61
CA LYS A 82 9.16 10.06 7.25
C LYS A 82 10.19 9.16 6.53
N ALA A 83 9.75 8.07 5.93
CA ALA A 83 10.61 7.16 5.17
C ALA A 83 11.10 7.76 3.84
N GLY A 84 10.52 8.88 3.38
CA GLY A 84 10.99 9.60 2.19
C GLY A 84 9.98 9.66 1.03
N ALA A 85 8.70 9.32 1.27
CA ALA A 85 7.66 9.58 0.27
C ALA A 85 7.51 11.10 0.03
N GLU A 86 7.25 11.51 -1.20
CA GLU A 86 6.89 12.90 -1.52
C GLU A 86 5.50 13.24 -0.98
N THR A 87 4.56 12.32 -1.12
CA THR A 87 3.23 12.40 -0.50
C THR A 87 2.84 11.08 0.14
N SER A 88 2.07 11.13 1.22
CA SER A 88 1.50 9.94 1.83
C SER A 88 0.00 10.07 2.07
N TRP A 89 -0.75 9.01 1.77
CA TRP A 89 -2.19 8.96 1.90
C TRP A 89 -2.63 7.80 2.78
N PHE A 90 -3.55 8.09 3.69
CA PHE A 90 -4.34 7.09 4.38
C PHE A 90 -5.76 7.10 3.81
N ILE A 91 -6.17 5.96 3.28
CA ILE A 91 -7.45 5.77 2.63
C ILE A 91 -8.21 4.68 3.38
N GLN A 92 -9.48 4.94 3.69
CA GLN A 92 -10.35 3.93 4.25
C GLN A 92 -11.60 3.75 3.41
N THR A 93 -11.85 2.51 2.98
CA THR A 93 -13.04 2.11 2.22
C THR A 93 -13.24 0.62 2.42
N GLU A 94 -14.50 0.17 2.47
CA GLU A 94 -14.80 -1.27 2.53
C GLU A 94 -14.60 -1.92 1.17
N ASP A 95 -14.25 -3.21 1.15
CA ASP A 95 -14.00 -3.96 -0.09
C ASP A 95 -15.19 -3.91 -1.07
N VAL A 96 -16.42 -3.82 -0.56
CA VAL A 96 -17.65 -3.69 -1.36
C VAL A 96 -17.78 -2.32 -2.04
N PHE A 97 -17.26 -1.26 -1.41
CA PHE A 97 -17.30 0.10 -1.95
C PHE A 97 -16.04 0.47 -2.73
N LEU A 98 -14.96 -0.31 -2.61
CA LEU A 98 -13.70 -0.02 -3.29
C LEU A 98 -13.87 0.14 -4.82
N PRO A 99 -14.64 -0.68 -5.57
CA PRO A 99 -14.86 -0.45 -7.00
C PRO A 99 -15.59 0.87 -7.30
N GLU A 100 -16.57 1.23 -6.47
CA GLU A 100 -17.37 2.46 -6.64
C GLU A 100 -16.55 3.71 -6.31
N THR A 101 -15.72 3.64 -5.26
CA THR A 101 -14.94 4.76 -4.72
C THR A 101 -13.55 4.87 -5.35
N PHE A 102 -13.17 3.92 -6.21
CA PHE A 102 -11.88 3.93 -6.90
C PHE A 102 -11.62 5.21 -7.74
N PRO A 103 -12.61 5.80 -8.45
CA PRO A 103 -12.41 7.07 -9.15
C PRO A 103 -11.97 8.22 -8.23
N GLU A 104 -12.43 8.25 -6.97
CA GLU A 104 -12.01 9.25 -5.98
C GLU A 104 -10.53 9.04 -5.59
N ILE A 105 -10.13 7.77 -5.42
CA ILE A 105 -8.72 7.40 -5.21
C ILE A 105 -7.86 7.81 -6.42
N GLN A 106 -8.34 7.59 -7.64
CA GLN A 106 -7.62 8.02 -8.84
C GLN A 106 -7.48 9.53 -8.94
N ALA A 107 -8.51 10.29 -8.54
CA ALA A 107 -8.49 11.75 -8.57
C ALA A 107 -7.39 12.34 -7.67
N VAL A 108 -7.21 11.81 -6.45
CA VAL A 108 -6.14 12.27 -5.55
C VAL A 108 -4.75 11.81 -5.98
N LEU A 109 -4.67 10.72 -6.75
CA LEU A 109 -3.41 10.18 -7.28
C LEU A 109 -3.09 10.63 -8.71
N LYS A 110 -3.87 11.54 -9.29
CA LYS A 110 -3.73 11.92 -10.71
C LYS A 110 -2.33 12.42 -11.09
N GLU A 111 -1.65 13.10 -10.18
CA GLU A 111 -0.29 13.63 -10.37
C GLU A 111 0.80 12.65 -9.87
N SER A 112 0.42 11.51 -9.28
CA SER A 112 1.36 10.54 -8.72
C SER A 112 2.05 9.74 -9.83
N GLN A 113 3.35 9.93 -9.98
CA GLN A 113 4.14 9.23 -10.99
C GLN A 113 4.57 7.83 -10.56
N TRP A 114 4.89 7.64 -9.28
CA TRP A 114 5.30 6.35 -8.72
C TRP A 114 4.53 6.09 -7.45
N VAL A 115 4.06 4.85 -7.26
CA VAL A 115 3.22 4.51 -6.12
C VAL A 115 3.71 3.25 -5.42
N VAL A 116 3.80 3.29 -4.09
CA VAL A 116 3.87 2.09 -3.24
C VAL A 116 2.64 2.06 -2.35
N CYS A 117 1.84 1.01 -2.45
CA CYS A 117 0.57 0.89 -1.77
C CYS A 117 0.51 -0.34 -0.86
N GLU A 118 0.18 -0.16 0.42
CA GLU A 118 -0.26 -1.25 1.30
C GLU A 118 -1.77 -1.51 1.06
N SER A 119 -2.13 -2.61 0.40
CA SER A 119 -3.52 -3.05 0.23
C SER A 119 -3.64 -4.49 -0.27
N ASN A 120 -4.60 -5.24 0.26
CA ASN A 120 -4.99 -6.53 -0.34
C ASN A 120 -6.04 -6.33 -1.44
N SER A 121 -7.07 -5.54 -1.17
CA SER A 121 -8.26 -5.44 -2.02
C SER A 121 -8.02 -4.64 -3.29
N LEU A 122 -7.09 -3.67 -3.26
CA LEU A 122 -6.74 -2.89 -4.45
C LEU A 122 -6.20 -3.75 -5.59
N ARG A 123 -5.52 -4.86 -5.28
CA ARG A 123 -5.00 -5.79 -6.30
C ARG A 123 -6.08 -6.33 -7.23
N ARG A 124 -7.35 -6.36 -6.80
CA ARG A 124 -8.50 -6.80 -7.62
C ARG A 124 -8.86 -5.79 -8.71
N LEU A 125 -8.53 -4.52 -8.52
CA LEU A 125 -8.80 -3.43 -9.46
C LEU A 125 -7.57 -3.05 -10.27
N VAL A 126 -6.38 -3.11 -9.65
CA VAL A 126 -5.10 -2.70 -10.22
C VAL A 126 -4.17 -3.90 -10.39
N LYS A 127 -3.61 -4.06 -11.60
CA LYS A 127 -2.45 -4.90 -11.86
C LYS A 127 -1.19 -4.02 -11.77
N PRO A 128 -0.39 -4.12 -10.70
CA PRO A 128 0.81 -3.30 -10.53
C PRO A 128 1.97 -3.82 -11.40
N GLY A 129 3.10 -3.09 -11.38
CA GLY A 129 4.36 -3.61 -11.90
C GLY A 129 4.92 -4.74 -11.04
N LEU A 130 4.71 -4.62 -9.71
CA LEU A 130 5.00 -5.69 -8.75
C LEU A 130 3.88 -5.80 -7.71
N PHE A 131 3.39 -7.00 -7.49
CA PHE A 131 2.54 -7.37 -6.38
C PHE A 131 3.30 -8.29 -5.42
N ILE A 132 3.50 -7.83 -4.18
CA ILE A 132 4.26 -8.54 -3.17
C ILE A 132 3.32 -8.94 -2.04
N MET A 133 3.39 -10.20 -1.61
CA MET A 133 2.60 -10.70 -0.48
C MET A 133 3.50 -11.02 0.71
N VAL A 134 3.13 -10.49 1.88
CA VAL A 134 3.72 -10.91 3.16
C VAL A 134 2.87 -12.02 3.77
N GLU A 135 3.46 -13.18 4.00
CA GLU A 135 2.78 -14.38 4.49
C GLU A 135 3.11 -14.65 5.96
N GLY A 136 2.08 -14.59 6.83
CA GLY A 136 2.19 -15.00 8.22
C GLY A 136 2.10 -16.51 8.41
N LYS A 137 2.82 -17.04 9.40
CA LYS A 137 2.87 -18.49 9.74
C LYS A 137 1.51 -19.10 10.07
N ASN A 138 0.61 -18.31 10.67
CA ASN A 138 -0.74 -18.73 11.00
C ASN A 138 -1.71 -17.95 10.12
N ASN A 139 -2.21 -18.60 9.04
CA ASN A 139 -3.27 -18.08 8.17
C ASN A 139 -4.57 -17.89 8.97
N THR A 140 -4.63 -16.82 9.77
CA THR A 140 -5.65 -16.57 10.78
C THR A 140 -6.59 -15.45 10.38
N SER A 141 -6.40 -14.81 9.22
CA SER A 141 -7.29 -13.74 8.82
C SER A 141 -8.50 -14.29 8.07
N ALA A 142 -9.70 -13.93 8.55
CA ALA A 142 -10.98 -14.07 7.88
C ALA A 142 -11.10 -13.17 6.61
N LYS A 143 -9.97 -12.85 5.97
CA LYS A 143 -9.93 -12.05 4.75
C LYS A 143 -10.35 -12.91 3.57
N LYS A 144 -11.23 -12.37 2.74
CA LYS A 144 -11.72 -13.05 1.54
C LYS A 144 -10.54 -13.30 0.57
N ASP A 145 -10.40 -14.57 0.18
CA ASP A 145 -9.60 -15.01 -0.96
C ASP A 145 -8.08 -14.67 -0.87
N ILE A 146 -7.45 -15.11 0.22
CA ILE A 146 -5.99 -15.13 0.35
C ILE A 146 -5.31 -16.05 -0.68
N PRO A 147 -5.79 -17.28 -0.96
CA PRO A 147 -5.15 -18.14 -1.96
C PRO A 147 -5.09 -17.51 -3.35
N GLY A 148 -6.15 -16.83 -3.80
CA GLY A 148 -6.15 -16.11 -5.07
C GLY A 148 -5.14 -14.96 -5.08
N LEU A 149 -4.99 -14.22 -3.98
CA LEU A 149 -3.97 -13.18 -3.89
C LEU A 149 -2.54 -13.75 -3.94
N LEU A 150 -2.26 -14.86 -3.25
CA LEU A 150 -0.95 -15.51 -3.30
C LEU A 150 -0.58 -15.95 -4.73
N GLN A 151 -1.54 -16.48 -5.49
CA GLN A 151 -1.33 -16.86 -6.90
C GLN A 151 -1.04 -15.67 -7.82
N LEU A 152 -1.50 -14.48 -7.45
CA LEU A 152 -1.29 -13.25 -8.22
C LEU A 152 0.02 -12.54 -7.88
N ALA A 153 0.72 -12.97 -6.83
CA ALA A 153 1.93 -12.32 -6.33
C ALA A 153 3.13 -12.64 -7.21
N ASP A 154 3.91 -11.61 -7.53
CA ASP A 154 5.20 -11.76 -8.18
C ASP A 154 6.24 -12.31 -7.19
N VAL A 155 6.08 -11.98 -5.89
CA VAL A 155 6.92 -12.47 -4.79
C VAL A 155 6.10 -12.66 -3.52
N VAL A 156 6.39 -13.74 -2.79
CA VAL A 156 5.91 -13.97 -1.44
C VAL A 156 7.11 -13.97 -0.47
N VAL A 157 6.99 -13.23 0.63
CA VAL A 157 7.99 -13.18 1.71
C VAL A 157 7.35 -13.55 3.04
N GLU A 158 8.12 -14.14 3.93
CA GLU A 158 7.66 -14.54 5.25
C GLU A 158 7.53 -13.33 6.18
N ALA A 159 6.50 -13.36 7.01
CA ALA A 159 6.24 -12.33 8.00
C ALA A 159 7.42 -12.16 8.96
N LEU A 160 7.75 -10.90 9.23
CA LEU A 160 8.77 -10.50 10.21
C LEU A 160 10.20 -10.98 9.91
N GLN A 161 10.47 -11.47 8.70
CA GLN A 161 11.83 -11.79 8.23
C GLN A 161 12.49 -10.56 7.61
N TRP A 162 13.08 -9.71 8.44
CA TRP A 162 13.59 -8.40 8.01
C TRP A 162 14.72 -8.49 6.99
N GLU A 163 15.63 -9.45 7.14
CA GLU A 163 16.70 -9.69 6.17
C GLU A 163 16.14 -10.09 4.81
N GLN A 164 15.05 -10.88 4.77
CA GLN A 164 14.36 -11.23 3.53
C GLN A 164 13.74 -10.00 2.87
N PHE A 165 13.22 -9.05 3.66
CA PHE A 165 12.68 -7.81 3.13
C PHE A 165 13.79 -6.95 2.52
N ASP A 166 14.94 -6.85 3.20
CA ASP A 166 16.10 -6.11 2.70
C ASP A 166 16.61 -6.70 1.38
N MET A 167 16.85 -8.02 1.33
CA MET A 167 17.25 -8.72 0.10
C MET A 167 16.25 -8.54 -1.04
N LEU A 168 14.94 -8.56 -0.74
CA LEU A 168 13.91 -8.31 -1.75
C LEU A 168 13.99 -6.87 -2.28
N VAL A 169 14.05 -5.88 -1.39
CA VAL A 169 14.07 -4.45 -1.74
C VAL A 169 15.30 -4.13 -2.58
N GLU A 170 16.46 -4.72 -2.27
CA GLU A 170 17.68 -4.59 -3.06
C GLU A 170 17.51 -5.07 -4.51
N ARG A 171 16.74 -6.14 -4.73
CA ARG A 171 16.47 -6.71 -6.06
C ARG A 171 15.41 -5.98 -6.88
N ILE A 172 14.69 -5.02 -6.30
CA ILE A 172 13.68 -4.25 -7.05
C ILE A 172 14.33 -3.03 -7.67
N GLU A 173 14.12 -2.79 -8.96
CA GLU A 173 14.65 -1.60 -9.65
C GLU A 173 13.58 -0.91 -10.49
N ILE A 174 13.86 0.34 -10.87
CA ILE A 174 13.08 1.07 -11.85
C ILE A 174 13.74 0.94 -13.22
N ARG A 175 13.03 0.38 -14.21
CA ARG A 175 13.47 0.35 -15.62
C ARG A 175 12.30 0.63 -16.54
N GLU A 176 12.54 1.46 -17.56
CA GLU A 176 11.56 1.75 -18.63
C GLU A 176 10.18 2.19 -18.10
N GLY A 177 10.16 3.00 -17.02
CA GLY A 177 8.91 3.49 -16.42
C GLY A 177 8.13 2.44 -15.61
N ARG A 178 8.79 1.37 -15.15
CA ARG A 178 8.16 0.27 -14.39
C ARG A 178 9.02 -0.14 -13.20
N PHE A 179 8.37 -0.62 -12.14
CA PHE A 179 9.07 -1.42 -11.14
C PHE A 179 9.27 -2.84 -11.67
N ILE A 180 10.48 -3.36 -11.51
CA ILE A 180 10.84 -4.71 -11.91
C ILE A 180 11.58 -5.43 -10.79
N LEU A 181 11.41 -6.75 -10.72
CA LEU A 181 12.21 -7.61 -9.86
C LEU A 181 13.37 -8.18 -10.69
N LEU A 182 14.60 -7.91 -10.28
CA LEU A 182 15.79 -8.51 -10.86
C LEU A 182 15.86 -10.00 -10.51
N ARG A 183 16.11 -10.82 -11.53
CA ARG A 183 16.29 -12.26 -11.37
C ARG A 183 17.54 -12.56 -10.57
#